data_AF-A0A8S9NCN2-F1
#
_entry.id   AF-A0A8S9NCN2-F1
#
_cell.length_a   1.000
_cell.length_b   1.000
_cell.length_c   1.000
_cell.angle_alpha   90.00
_cell.angle_beta   90.00
_cell.angle_gamma   90.00
#
_symmetry.space_group_name_H-M   'P 1'
#
loop_
_entity.id
_entity.type
_entity.pdbx_description
1 polymer ?
#
loop_
_entity_poly.entity_id
_entity_poly.type
_entity_poly.pdbx_seq_one_letter_code
_entity_poly.pdbx_strand_id
1 'polypeptide(L)' 'MPFFLFPSHDTNIEPLKELISEDNPPCYKKYNWGKFFAARNRSDYKKLQTESIQIDRFKAA' A
#
# COMPACT_ATOMS: atom_id res chain seq x y z
N MET A 1 7.91 -21.77 10.69
CA MET A 1 8.37 -20.46 10.18
C MET A 1 7.42 -20.01 9.08
N PRO A 2 6.79 -18.83 9.19
CA PRO A 2 5.96 -18.32 8.10
C PRO A 2 6.84 -17.80 6.96
N PHE A 3 6.37 -17.99 5.72
CA PHE A 3 6.99 -17.49 4.50
C PHE A 3 5.94 -16.70 3.72
N PHE A 4 6.29 -15.48 3.29
CA PHE A 4 5.38 -14.58 2.60
C PHE A 4 5.97 -14.17 1.24
N LEU A 5 5.13 -14.18 0.21
CA LEU A 5 5.47 -13.66 -1.11
C LEU A 5 5.03 -12.20 -1.18
N PHE A 6 6.01 -11.29 -1.16
CA PHE A 6 5.78 -9.87 -1.34
C PHE A 6 6.25 -9.42 -2.72
N PRO A 7 5.62 -8.39 -3.30
CA PRO A 7 6.13 -7.71 -4.49
C PRO A 7 7.55 -7.16 -4.27
N SER A 8 8.26 -6.88 -5.37
CA SER A 8 9.53 -6.15 -5.32
C SER A 8 9.33 -4.73 -4.78
N HIS A 9 10.34 -4.16 -4.11
CA HIS A 9 10.22 -2.85 -3.46
C HIS A 9 9.97 -1.68 -4.44
N ASP A 10 10.43 -1.81 -5.68
CA ASP A 10 10.20 -0.86 -6.77
C ASP A 10 8.81 -0.99 -7.41
N THR A 11 8.07 -2.06 -7.11
CA THR A 11 6.73 -2.30 -7.66
C THR A 11 5.74 -1.22 -7.20
N ASN A 12 4.95 -0.72 -8.14
CA ASN A 12 3.78 0.08 -7.82
C ASN A 12 2.53 -0.82 -7.76
N ILE A 13 1.75 -0.66 -6.70
CA ILE A 13 0.47 -1.33 -6.50
C ILE A 13 -0.63 -0.36 -6.91
N GLU A 14 -1.53 -0.84 -7.75
CA GLU A 14 -2.74 -0.14 -8.19
C GLU A 14 -3.84 -1.17 -8.46
N PRO A 15 -5.14 -0.77 -8.44
CA PRO A 15 -6.21 -1.68 -8.80
C PRO A 15 -6.02 -2.22 -10.23
N LEU A 16 -6.34 -3.51 -10.41
CA LEU A 16 -6.22 -4.18 -11.69
C LEU A 16 -7.22 -3.59 -12.68
N LYS A 17 -6.74 -3.04 -13.80
CA LYS A 17 -7.55 -2.24 -14.73
C LYS A 17 -8.70 -3.04 -15.34
N GLU A 18 -8.48 -4.32 -15.56
CA GLU A 18 -9.42 -5.30 -16.10
C GLU A 18 -10.62 -5.54 -15.18
N LEU A 19 -10.51 -5.16 -13.90
CA LEU A 19 -11.58 -5.28 -12.90
C LEU A 19 -12.27 -3.95 -12.59
N ILE A 20 -11.82 -2.83 -13.17
CA ILE A 20 -12.41 -1.50 -12.92
C ILE A 20 -13.52 -1.24 -13.94
N SER A 21 -14.67 -0.78 -13.46
CA SER A 21 -15.79 -0.33 -14.30
C SER A 21 -16.52 0.84 -13.65
N GLU A 22 -17.53 1.40 -14.32
CA GLU A 22 -18.39 2.44 -13.74
C GLU A 22 -19.13 1.92 -12.49
N ASP A 23 -19.61 0.67 -12.54
CA ASP A 23 -20.27 0.00 -11.42
C ASP A 23 -19.29 -0.52 -10.35
N ASN A 24 -18.00 -0.62 -10.69
CA ASN A 24 -16.93 -1.06 -9.79
C ASN A 24 -15.72 -0.12 -9.87
N PRO A 25 -15.82 1.09 -9.31
CA PRO A 25 -14.74 2.07 -9.34
C PRO A 25 -13.54 1.59 -8.51
N PRO A 26 -12.33 2.13 -8.76
CA PRO A 26 -11.15 1.77 -8.00
C PRO A 26 -11.32 2.19 -6.53
N CYS A 27 -11.13 1.28 -5.58
CA CYS A 27 -11.17 1.61 -4.14
C CYS A 27 -9.88 2.28 -3.64
N TYR A 28 -8.78 2.16 -4.40
CA TYR A 28 -7.46 2.65 -4.00
C TYR A 28 -6.74 3.34 -5.17
N LYS A 29 -5.90 4.32 -4.83
CA LYS A 29 -4.97 5.02 -5.71
C LYS A 29 -3.67 4.23 -5.80
N LYS A 30 -2.91 4.48 -6.87
CA LYS A 30 -1.57 3.91 -7.06
C LYS A 30 -0.59 4.33 -5.97
N TYR A 31 0.20 3.39 -5.47
CA TYR A 31 1.29 3.66 -4.52
C TYR A 31 2.48 2.72 -4.71
N ASN A 32 3.67 3.11 -4.24
CA ASN A 32 4.84 2.25 -4.29
C ASN A 32 4.88 1.28 -3.10
N TRP A 33 5.05 -0.01 -3.37
CA TRP A 33 5.04 -1.08 -2.37
C TRP A 33 6.17 -0.94 -1.35
N GLY A 34 7.42 -0.76 -1.80
CA GLY A 34 8.59 -0.68 -0.92
C GLY A 34 8.51 0.48 0.07
N LYS A 35 8.03 1.65 -0.37
CA LYS A 35 7.80 2.81 0.50
C LYS A 35 6.75 2.51 1.58
N PHE A 36 5.63 1.89 1.19
CA PHE A 36 4.57 1.52 2.14
C PHE A 36 5.04 0.47 3.14
N PHE A 37 5.65 -0.61 2.66
CA PHE A 37 6.14 -1.72 3.49
C PHE A 37 7.22 -1.25 4.48
N ALA A 38 8.19 -0.46 4.02
CA ALA A 38 9.23 0.09 4.88
C ALA A 38 8.65 1.08 5.92
N ALA A 39 7.61 1.85 5.59
CA ALA A 39 6.96 2.73 6.54
C ALA A 39 6.19 1.94 7.61
N ARG A 40 5.40 0.94 7.20
CA ARG A 40 4.65 0.05 8.10
C ARG A 40 5.56 -0.66 9.11
N ASN A 41 6.62 -1.31 8.62
CA ASN A 41 7.57 -2.03 9.48
C ASN A 41 8.31 -1.11 10.47
N ARG A 42 8.48 0.17 10.12
CA ARG A 42 9.10 1.16 11.02
C ARG A 42 8.14 1.70 12.07
N SER A 43 6.85 1.79 11.76
CA SER A 43 5.83 2.31 12.69
C SER A 43 5.43 1.33 13.78
N ASP A 44 5.58 0.01 13.57
CA ASP A 44 5.12 -1.01 14.54
C ASP A 44 5.95 -1.06 15.84
N TYR A 45 7.10 -0.38 15.94
CA TYR A 45 7.96 -0.45 17.14
C TYR A 45 8.62 0.86 17.60
N LYS A 46 8.61 1.91 16.79
CA LYS A 46 9.16 3.21 17.20
C LYS A 46 8.07 4.26 17.04
N LYS A 47 7.68 4.90 18.15
CA LYS A 47 6.98 6.20 18.14
C LYS A 47 7.94 7.25 17.55
N LEU A 48 8.22 7.14 16.26
CA LEU A 48 8.96 8.14 15.53
C LEU A 48 8.04 9.36 15.42
N GLN A 49 8.61 10.56 15.53
CA GLN A 49 7.87 11.81 15.26
C GLN A 49 7.50 11.98 13.76
N THR A 50 7.59 10.89 12.98
CA THR A 50 7.26 10.86 11.57
C THR A 50 5.90 10.20 11.40
N GLU A 51 5.10 10.76 10.50
CA GLU A 51 3.76 10.25 10.20
C GLU A 51 3.81 8.77 9.78
N SER A 52 3.00 7.93 10.42
CA SER A 52 2.80 6.55 9.97
C SER A 52 2.02 6.56 8.65
N ILE A 53 2.59 5.98 7.60
CA ILE A 53 1.91 5.84 6.31
C ILE A 53 0.89 4.69 6.43
N GLN A 54 -0.37 5.05 6.65
CA GLN A 54 -1.50 4.13 6.71
C GLN A 54 -2.08 3.86 5.33
N ILE A 55 -2.65 2.67 5.13
CA ILE A 55 -3.28 2.27 3.86
C ILE A 55 -4.44 3.21 3.47
N ASP A 56 -5.12 3.79 4.46
CA ASP A 56 -6.23 4.73 4.26
C ASP A 56 -5.85 5.97 3.44
N ARG A 57 -4.58 6.38 3.45
CA ARG A 57 -4.10 7.50 2.61
C ARG A 57 -4.21 7.23 1.12
N PHE A 58 -4.26 5.96 0.75
CA PHE A 58 -4.37 5.52 -0.62
C PHE A 58 -5.79 5.18 -1.01
N LYS A 59 -6.81 5.38 -0.16
CA LYS A 59 -8.20 5.21 -0.59
C LYS A 59 -8.51 6.19 -1.74
N ALA A 60 -9.20 5.67 -2.75
CA ALA A 60 -9.83 6.52 -3.75
C ALA A 60 -10.97 7.31 -3.10
N ALA A 61 -11.27 8.49 -3.64
CA ALA A 61 -12.31 9.37 -3.12
C ALA A 61 -13.71 8.84 -3.48
#